data_AF-A0AA39U0X8-F1
#
_entry.id   AF-A0AA39U0X8-F1
#
_cell.length_a   1.000
_cell.length_b   1.000
_cell.length_c   1.000
_cell.angle_alpha   90.00
_cell.angle_beta   90.00
_cell.angle_gamma   90.00
#
_symmetry.space_group_name_H-M   'P 1'
#
loop_
_entity.id
_entity.type
_entity.pdbx_description
1 polymer ?
#
loop_
_entity_poly.entity_id
_entity_poly.type
_entity_poly.pdbx_seq_one_letter_code
_entity_poly.pdbx_strand_id
1 'polypeptide(L)'
;WAVVIGIDAYESISPLKCSVTDAQSFREYLTTDLGVPGMRIQLLLGSKKYNPESSKSRDDPMYPSRVRITTTLLSLIDNPKIKKGDNIIIYYAGHGSSYQCSDYSDVEDADYHEISPGSTGYIEALCPIDRDTVDENGNIIPDISDREFNTILTLISRAKGNHITVILDCCHSASVSREVPP
;
A
#
# COMPACT_ATOMS: atom_id res chain seq x y z
N TRP A 1 12.94 9.48 -6.01
CA TRP A 1 12.96 8.40 -5.01
C TRP A 1 11.82 7.46 -5.36
N ALA A 2 11.96 6.15 -5.13
CA ALA A 2 10.91 5.21 -5.47
C ALA A 2 10.65 4.19 -4.35
N VAL A 3 9.38 3.81 -4.19
CA VAL A 3 8.93 2.66 -3.41
C VAL A 3 8.21 1.73 -4.37
N VAL A 4 8.67 0.48 -4.45
CA VAL A 4 8.15 -0.52 -5.40
C VAL A 4 7.75 -1.75 -4.61
N ILE A 5 6.48 -2.15 -4.72
CA ILE A 5 5.87 -3.21 -3.93
C ILE A 5 5.24 -4.22 -4.89
N GLY A 6 5.56 -5.51 -4.70
CA GLY A 6 4.99 -6.60 -5.48
C GLY A 6 4.64 -7.79 -4.58
N ILE A 7 3.41 -8.28 -4.62
CA ILE A 7 2.95 -9.32 -3.70
C ILE A 7 2.15 -10.39 -4.45
N ASP A 8 2.71 -11.59 -4.53
CA ASP A 8 2.09 -12.81 -5.05
C ASP A 8 1.51 -13.71 -3.95
N ALA A 9 2.24 -13.84 -2.83
CA ALA A 9 2.02 -14.93 -1.88
C ALA A 9 1.18 -14.51 -0.68
N TYR A 10 -0.13 -14.61 -0.81
CA TYR A 10 -1.08 -14.40 0.29
C TYR A 10 -1.42 -15.73 0.97
N GLU A 11 -1.66 -15.70 2.28
CA GLU A 11 -2.05 -16.88 3.06
C GLU A 11 -3.58 -17.08 3.08
N SER A 12 -4.34 -15.99 3.27
CA SER A 12 -5.80 -16.03 3.41
C SER A 12 -6.57 -16.07 2.08
N ILE A 13 -5.93 -15.77 0.97
CA ILE A 13 -6.55 -15.67 -0.36
C ILE A 13 -5.69 -16.33 -1.45
N SER A 14 -6.26 -16.49 -2.64
CA SER A 14 -5.57 -17.10 -3.77
C SER A 14 -4.30 -16.32 -4.14
N PRO A 15 -3.13 -16.97 -4.23
CA PRO A 15 -1.89 -16.30 -4.61
C PRO A 15 -1.91 -15.84 -6.06
N LEU A 16 -1.22 -14.73 -6.34
CA LEU A 16 -0.97 -14.23 -7.68
C LEU A 16 0.31 -14.85 -8.26
N LYS A 17 0.58 -14.57 -9.54
CA LYS A 17 1.71 -15.16 -10.28
C LYS A 17 2.70 -14.14 -10.84
N CYS A 18 2.29 -12.89 -10.99
CA CYS A 18 3.03 -11.91 -11.79
C CYS A 18 3.36 -10.63 -11.02
N SER A 19 2.69 -10.31 -9.91
CA SER A 19 2.86 -9.02 -9.23
C SER A 19 4.30 -8.76 -8.77
N VAL A 20 5.02 -9.81 -8.35
CA VAL A 20 6.46 -9.68 -8.06
C VAL A 20 7.29 -9.49 -9.33
N THR A 21 6.96 -10.16 -10.43
CA THR A 21 7.62 -9.95 -11.73
C THR A 21 7.35 -8.56 -12.29
N ASP A 22 6.14 -8.03 -12.11
CA ASP A 22 5.76 -6.69 -12.54
C ASP A 22 6.53 -5.64 -11.74
N ALA A 23 6.59 -5.78 -10.41
CA ALA A 23 7.41 -4.93 -9.54
C ALA A 23 8.91 -4.98 -9.89
N GLN A 24 9.46 -6.15 -10.22
CA GLN A 24 10.85 -6.29 -10.66
C GLN A 24 11.09 -5.60 -12.00
N SER A 25 10.17 -5.76 -12.95
CA SER A 25 10.24 -5.12 -14.27
C SER A 25 10.13 -3.60 -14.16
N PHE A 26 9.26 -3.11 -13.27
CA PHE A 26 9.12 -1.70 -12.99
C PHE A 26 10.37 -1.11 -12.32
N ARG A 27 10.98 -1.85 -11.39
CA ARG A 27 12.29 -1.47 -10.83
C ARG A 27 13.37 -1.38 -11.91
N GLU A 28 13.42 -2.35 -12.82
CA GLU A 28 14.38 -2.33 -13.92
C GLU A 28 14.18 -1.06 -14.75
N TYR A 29 12.96 -0.81 -15.23
CA TYR A 29 12.58 0.40 -15.96
C TYR A 29 12.98 1.70 -15.24
N LEU A 30 12.73 1.81 -13.93
CA LEU A 30 13.16 2.96 -13.13
C LEU A 30 14.68 3.17 -13.20
N THR A 31 15.46 2.10 -13.18
CA THR A 31 16.93 2.17 -13.19
C THR A 31 17.52 2.36 -14.59
N THR A 32 16.99 1.66 -15.60
CA THR A 32 17.54 1.61 -16.95
C THR A 32 17.09 2.79 -17.80
N ASP A 33 15.81 3.12 -17.76
CA ASP A 33 15.21 4.10 -18.67
C ASP A 33 15.05 5.45 -17.99
N LEU A 34 14.68 5.47 -16.70
CA LEU A 34 14.50 6.71 -15.94
C LEU A 34 15.73 7.13 -15.12
N GLY A 35 16.79 6.30 -15.11
CA GLY A 35 18.06 6.63 -14.48
C GLY A 35 17.99 6.81 -12.95
N VAL A 36 16.98 6.27 -12.28
CA VAL A 36 16.84 6.34 -10.82
C VAL A 36 17.93 5.47 -10.19
N PRO A 37 18.83 6.03 -9.34
CA PRO A 37 19.85 5.21 -8.68
C PRO A 37 19.21 4.12 -7.82
N GLY A 38 19.68 2.87 -7.92
CA GLY A 38 19.08 1.74 -7.19
C GLY A 38 19.01 1.93 -5.67
N MET A 39 19.97 2.66 -5.09
CA MET A 39 19.98 3.04 -3.66
C MET A 39 18.91 4.08 -3.26
N ARG A 40 18.16 4.63 -4.23
CA ARG A 40 16.97 5.48 -4.05
C ARG A 40 15.67 4.74 -4.37
N ILE A 41 15.72 3.41 -4.50
CA ILE A 41 14.57 2.54 -4.73
C ILE A 41 14.44 1.59 -3.53
N GLN A 42 13.35 1.70 -2.80
CA GLN A 42 12.95 0.74 -1.77
C GLN A 42 12.07 -0.33 -2.42
N LEU A 43 12.42 -1.60 -2.23
CA LEU A 43 11.78 -2.72 -2.91
C LEU A 43 11.24 -3.70 -1.86
N LEU A 44 9.92 -3.94 -1.88
CA LEU A 44 9.24 -4.90 -1.00
C LEU A 44 8.59 -5.98 -1.87
N LEU A 45 8.98 -7.25 -1.70
CA LEU A 45 8.54 -8.35 -2.55
C LEU A 45 8.10 -9.56 -1.74
N GLY A 46 6.91 -10.09 -2.05
CA GLY A 46 6.34 -11.27 -1.41
C GLY A 46 5.92 -12.34 -2.42
N SER A 47 6.69 -13.43 -2.58
CA SER A 47 6.29 -14.57 -3.45
C SER A 47 6.68 -15.90 -2.83
N LYS A 48 6.01 -16.99 -3.23
CA LYS A 48 6.30 -18.35 -2.75
C LYS A 48 7.70 -18.83 -3.15
N LYS A 49 8.23 -18.35 -4.29
CA LYS A 49 9.64 -18.59 -4.69
C LYS A 49 10.64 -18.01 -3.69
N TYR A 50 10.22 -16.96 -2.97
CA TYR A 50 10.95 -16.33 -1.89
C TYR A 50 10.54 -16.86 -0.51
N ASN A 51 9.50 -17.68 -0.41
CA ASN A 51 8.98 -18.21 0.86
C ASN A 51 8.70 -19.74 0.78
N PRO A 52 9.71 -20.59 0.49
CA PRO A 52 9.52 -22.04 0.46
C PRO A 52 9.62 -22.57 1.90
N GLU A 53 8.49 -22.65 2.59
CA GLU A 53 8.24 -23.38 3.85
C GLU A 53 9.24 -23.21 5.03
N SER A 54 10.24 -22.32 4.96
CA SER A 54 11.22 -22.17 6.04
C SER A 54 12.11 -20.91 6.00
N SER A 55 12.11 -20.03 4.99
CA SER A 55 13.11 -18.95 4.94
C SER A 55 12.75 -17.75 4.04
N LYS A 56 11.84 -16.91 4.51
CA LYS A 56 12.01 -15.44 4.62
C LYS A 56 11.18 -15.00 5.81
N SER A 57 11.83 -14.89 6.97
CA SER A 57 11.15 -14.51 8.20
C SER A 57 10.47 -13.15 8.01
N ARG A 58 9.48 -12.84 8.86
CA ARG A 58 8.93 -11.48 9.00
C ARG A 58 10.04 -10.41 9.15
N ASP A 59 11.27 -10.81 9.47
CA ASP A 59 12.47 -9.98 9.57
C ASP A 59 13.16 -9.66 8.22
N ASP A 60 12.82 -10.31 7.10
CA ASP A 60 13.36 -9.92 5.79
C ASP A 60 12.96 -8.44 5.54
N PRO A 61 13.93 -7.53 5.31
CA PRO A 61 13.64 -6.12 5.06
C PRO A 61 12.77 -5.89 3.82
N MET A 62 12.69 -6.85 2.90
CA MET A 62 11.83 -6.82 1.72
C MET A 62 10.44 -7.39 1.97
N TYR A 63 10.16 -8.00 3.13
CA TYR A 63 8.86 -8.61 3.42
C TYR A 63 7.75 -7.52 3.45
N PRO A 64 6.75 -7.59 2.55
CA PRO A 64 5.75 -6.54 2.39
C PRO A 64 4.60 -6.67 3.39
N SER A 65 4.92 -6.72 4.69
CA SER A 65 3.92 -6.64 5.76
C SER A 65 3.24 -5.28 5.79
N ARG A 66 2.05 -5.22 6.39
CA ARG A 66 1.33 -3.96 6.63
C ARG A 66 2.23 -2.91 7.29
N VAL A 67 2.95 -3.32 8.34
CA VAL A 67 3.89 -2.46 9.07
C VAL A 67 5.04 -2.01 8.17
N ARG A 68 5.63 -2.91 7.37
CA ARG A 68 6.76 -2.54 6.50
C ARG A 68 6.35 -1.56 5.40
N ILE A 69 5.19 -1.78 4.77
CA ILE A 69 4.66 -0.90 3.73
C ILE A 69 4.40 0.49 4.31
N THR A 70 3.63 0.59 5.39
CA THR A 70 3.27 1.87 6.01
C THR A 70 4.51 2.62 6.54
N THR A 71 5.41 1.95 7.24
CA THR A 71 6.66 2.57 7.74
C THR A 71 7.59 3.02 6.62
N THR A 72 7.67 2.26 5.52
CA THR A 72 8.47 2.63 4.34
C THR A 72 7.92 3.90 3.70
N LEU A 73 6.60 3.99 3.50
CA LEU A 73 5.95 5.19 2.96
C LEU A 73 6.11 6.40 3.89
N LEU A 74 5.87 6.23 5.19
CA LEU A 74 6.06 7.28 6.19
C LEU A 74 7.53 7.74 6.26
N SER A 75 8.50 6.85 6.07
CA SER A 75 9.92 7.20 6.06
C SER A 75 10.28 8.22 4.97
N LEU A 76 9.48 8.34 3.91
CA LEU A 76 9.70 9.33 2.86
C LEU A 76 9.57 10.77 3.37
N ILE A 77 8.75 11.00 4.41
CA ILE A 77 8.48 12.32 5.00
C ILE A 77 9.76 12.91 5.60
N ASP A 78 10.48 12.11 6.40
CA ASP A 78 11.62 12.58 7.17
C ASP A 78 12.97 12.25 6.54
N ASN A 79 12.98 11.55 5.40
CA ASN A 79 14.22 11.19 4.72
C ASN A 79 14.96 12.45 4.22
N PRO A 80 16.16 12.78 4.76
CA PRO A 80 16.88 14.01 4.39
C PRO A 80 17.50 13.95 2.99
N LYS A 81 17.55 12.75 2.37
CA LYS A 81 18.04 12.56 1.00
C LYS A 81 16.98 12.93 -0.06
N ILE A 82 15.72 13.10 0.35
CA ILE A 82 14.61 13.53 -0.50
C ILE A 82 14.36 15.01 -0.21
N LYS A 83 14.69 15.86 -1.19
CA LYS A 83 14.49 17.31 -1.11
C LYS A 83 13.08 17.68 -1.54
N LYS A 84 12.61 18.85 -1.11
CA LYS A 84 11.34 19.39 -1.59
C LYS A 84 11.41 19.61 -3.10
N GLY A 85 10.42 19.09 -3.84
CA GLY A 85 10.35 19.13 -5.30
C GLY A 85 11.00 17.93 -6.00
N ASP A 86 11.69 17.02 -5.29
CA ASP A 86 12.16 15.77 -5.87
C ASP A 86 10.98 14.89 -6.29
N ASN A 87 11.12 14.17 -7.41
CA ASN A 87 10.11 13.21 -7.85
C ASN A 87 10.07 11.99 -6.92
N ILE A 88 8.88 11.61 -6.47
CA ILE A 88 8.59 10.41 -5.68
C ILE A 88 7.69 9.51 -6.51
N ILE A 89 8.07 8.25 -6.68
CA ILE A 89 7.28 7.25 -7.40
C ILE A 89 6.89 6.14 -6.43
N ILE A 90 5.61 5.79 -6.37
CA ILE A 90 5.09 4.67 -5.58
C ILE A 90 4.42 3.71 -6.56
N TYR A 91 4.92 2.49 -6.65
CA TYR A 91 4.36 1.42 -7.46
C TYR A 91 3.91 0.27 -6.55
N TYR A 92 2.70 -0.20 -6.76
CA TYR A 92 2.15 -1.36 -6.07
C TYR A 92 1.53 -2.32 -7.08
N ALA A 93 1.91 -3.60 -7.01
CA ALA A 93 1.25 -4.69 -7.70
C ALA A 93 0.83 -5.77 -6.69
N GLY A 94 -0.43 -6.17 -6.72
CA GLY A 94 -0.98 -7.14 -5.77
C GLY A 94 -2.49 -7.20 -5.78
N HIS A 95 -3.07 -7.75 -4.72
CA HIS A 95 -4.52 -7.71 -4.52
C HIS A 95 -4.94 -6.33 -4.00
N GLY A 96 -6.13 -5.91 -4.40
CA GLY A 96 -6.86 -4.87 -3.71
C GLY A 96 -8.22 -5.41 -3.30
N SER A 97 -8.78 -4.84 -2.23
CA SER A 97 -10.04 -5.24 -1.63
C SER A 97 -11.01 -4.07 -1.57
N SER A 98 -12.29 -4.37 -1.37
CA SER A 98 -13.34 -3.38 -1.23
C SER A 98 -14.30 -3.81 -0.12
N TYR A 99 -14.59 -2.91 0.80
CA TYR A 99 -15.43 -3.14 1.97
C TYR A 99 -16.61 -2.19 1.95
N GLN A 100 -17.81 -2.67 2.27
CA GLN A 100 -18.99 -1.81 2.37
C GLN A 100 -19.00 -1.12 3.74
N CYS A 101 -19.24 0.19 3.80
CA CYS A 101 -19.26 0.91 5.09
C CYS A 101 -20.35 0.37 6.05
N SER A 102 -21.43 -0.21 5.53
CA SER A 102 -22.48 -0.84 6.34
C SER A 102 -22.02 -2.10 7.08
N ASP A 103 -20.93 -2.73 6.65
CA ASP A 103 -20.41 -3.93 7.30
C ASP A 103 -19.78 -3.64 8.68
N TYR A 104 -19.60 -2.35 9.01
CA TYR A 104 -18.96 -1.86 10.23
C TYR A 104 -19.84 -0.89 11.04
N SER A 105 -21.13 -0.75 10.68
CA SER A 105 -22.08 0.06 11.46
C SER A 105 -22.71 -0.78 12.58
N ASP A 106 -21.92 -1.12 13.60
CA ASP A 106 -22.42 -1.72 14.85
C ASP A 106 -22.96 -0.66 15.84
N VAL A 107 -23.24 0.56 15.37
CA VAL A 107 -24.00 1.54 16.14
C VAL A 107 -25.46 1.47 15.74
N GLU A 108 -26.22 0.63 16.47
CA GLU A 108 -27.67 0.76 16.61
C GLU A 108 -28.04 2.07 17.34
N ASP A 109 -27.70 3.24 16.78
CA ASP A 109 -28.33 4.49 17.19
C ASP A 109 -29.51 4.75 16.25
N ALA A 110 -30.64 4.15 16.63
CA ALA A 110 -31.90 4.14 15.90
C ALA A 110 -32.63 5.50 15.82
N ASP A 111 -31.93 6.64 15.99
CA ASP A 111 -32.57 7.96 16.02
C ASP A 111 -31.87 9.04 15.16
N TYR A 112 -30.80 8.70 14.43
CA TYR A 112 -30.19 9.62 13.45
C TYR A 112 -30.67 9.31 12.03
N HIS A 113 -31.86 9.82 11.70
CA HIS A 113 -32.40 9.88 10.33
C HIS A 113 -31.72 10.93 9.44
N GLU A 114 -30.41 11.12 9.58
CA GLU A 114 -29.58 11.73 8.55
C GLU A 114 -28.64 10.65 8.02
N ILE A 115 -28.99 10.10 6.85
CA ILE A 115 -28.05 9.37 6.02
C ILE A 115 -26.91 10.36 5.74
N SER A 116 -25.84 10.29 6.54
CA SER A 116 -24.63 11.03 6.23
C SER A 116 -24.22 10.61 4.81
N PRO A 117 -23.90 11.54 3.89
CA PRO A 117 -23.58 11.19 2.51
C PRO A 117 -22.37 10.25 2.37
N GLY A 118 -21.66 9.95 3.46
CA GLY A 118 -20.59 8.95 3.55
C GLY A 118 -21.00 7.53 3.96
N SER A 119 -22.29 7.27 4.25
CA SER A 119 -22.75 5.99 4.84
C SER A 119 -22.97 4.86 3.82
N THR A 120 -23.01 5.18 2.52
CA THR A 120 -23.27 4.23 1.43
C THR A 120 -22.03 3.96 0.58
N GLY A 121 -20.84 4.27 1.09
CA GLY A 121 -19.59 4.18 0.35
C GLY A 121 -18.89 2.83 0.49
N TYR A 122 -18.13 2.46 -0.53
CA TYR A 122 -17.10 1.44 -0.43
C TYR A 122 -15.78 2.05 0.06
N ILE A 123 -15.05 1.31 0.88
CA ILE A 123 -13.66 1.57 1.24
C ILE A 123 -12.83 0.58 0.44
N GLU A 124 -12.01 1.10 -0.47
CA GLU A 124 -11.02 0.28 -1.17
C GLU A 124 -9.73 0.20 -0.33
N ALA A 125 -8.95 -0.88 -0.50
CA ALA A 125 -7.73 -1.06 0.27
C ALA A 125 -6.67 -1.86 -0.49
N LEU A 126 -5.40 -1.56 -0.19
CA LEU A 126 -4.25 -2.34 -0.63
C LEU A 126 -4.03 -3.51 0.33
N CYS A 127 -3.79 -4.70 -0.22
CA CYS A 127 -3.64 -5.92 0.55
C CYS A 127 -2.16 -6.14 0.91
N PRO A 128 -1.74 -6.02 2.18
CA PRO A 128 -0.42 -6.46 2.59
C PRO A 128 -0.34 -7.99 2.58
N ILE A 129 0.88 -8.54 2.61
CA ILE A 129 1.08 -9.99 2.53
C ILE A 129 0.55 -10.74 3.76
N ASP A 130 0.56 -10.07 4.91
CA ASP A 130 0.15 -10.57 6.23
C ASP A 130 -1.30 -10.22 6.56
N ARG A 131 -2.09 -9.78 5.57
CA ARG A 131 -3.52 -9.52 5.72
C ARG A 131 -4.24 -10.71 6.35
N ASP A 132 -5.24 -10.41 7.16
CA ASP A 132 -6.08 -11.40 7.85
C ASP A 132 -5.31 -12.39 8.75
N THR A 133 -4.01 -12.18 8.97
CA THR A 133 -3.23 -12.94 9.95
C THR A 133 -3.24 -12.23 11.30
N VAL A 134 -2.80 -12.94 12.35
CA VAL A 134 -2.80 -12.43 13.72
C VAL A 134 -1.46 -11.76 14.06
N ASP A 135 -1.51 -10.57 14.63
CA ASP A 135 -0.35 -9.83 15.14
C ASP A 135 0.13 -10.36 16.50
N GLU A 136 1.19 -9.76 17.06
CA GLU A 136 1.76 -10.15 18.36
C GLU A 136 0.79 -9.96 19.54
N ASN A 137 -0.24 -9.13 19.37
CA ASN A 137 -1.23 -8.79 20.38
C ASN A 137 -2.53 -9.61 20.23
N GLY A 138 -2.61 -10.51 19.26
CA GLY A 138 -3.81 -11.31 19.01
C GLY A 138 -4.85 -10.63 18.10
N ASN A 139 -4.54 -9.48 17.49
CA ASN A 139 -5.45 -8.77 16.60
C ASN A 139 -5.27 -9.19 15.14
N ILE A 140 -6.35 -9.17 14.37
CA ILE A 140 -6.29 -9.37 12.92
C ILE A 140 -5.64 -8.16 12.26
N ILE A 141 -4.65 -8.42 11.40
CA ILE A 141 -3.95 -7.39 10.63
C ILE A 141 -4.87 -6.92 9.48
N PRO A 142 -5.27 -5.63 9.45
CA PRO A 142 -6.17 -5.12 8.44
C PRO A 142 -5.43 -4.75 7.15
N ASP A 143 -6.17 -4.65 6.05
CA ASP A 143 -5.67 -4.05 4.81
C ASP A 143 -5.33 -2.54 5.02
N ILE A 144 -4.62 -1.94 4.06
CA ILE A 144 -4.30 -0.51 4.07
C ILE A 144 -5.36 0.23 3.27
N SER A 145 -6.31 0.87 3.96
CA SER A 145 -7.43 1.57 3.32
C SER A 145 -7.00 2.75 2.44
N ASP A 146 -7.83 3.10 1.46
CA ASP A 146 -7.70 4.29 0.62
C ASP A 146 -7.57 5.57 1.46
N ARG A 147 -8.29 5.67 2.58
CA ARG A 147 -8.21 6.80 3.53
C ARG A 147 -6.85 6.89 4.22
N GLU A 148 -6.33 5.77 4.70
CA GLU A 148 -5.01 5.71 5.34
C GLU A 148 -3.90 6.04 4.34
N PHE A 149 -3.94 5.41 3.17
CA PHE A 149 -2.97 5.64 2.11
C PHE A 149 -3.00 7.10 1.63
N ASN A 150 -4.18 7.70 1.42
CA ASN A 150 -4.31 9.12 1.08
C ASN A 150 -3.80 10.06 2.17
N THR A 151 -4.00 9.69 3.44
CA THR A 151 -3.43 10.46 4.56
C THR A 151 -1.91 10.46 4.49
N ILE A 152 -1.30 9.30 4.25
CA ILE A 152 0.16 9.18 4.09
C ILE A 152 0.65 10.01 2.90
N LEU A 153 0.00 9.91 1.74
CA LEU A 153 0.33 10.71 0.55
C LEU A 153 0.24 12.22 0.81
N THR A 154 -0.80 12.66 1.54
CA THR A 154 -0.99 14.06 1.93
C THR A 154 0.15 14.54 2.82
N LEU A 155 0.60 13.72 3.78
CA LEU A 155 1.73 14.04 4.65
C LEU A 155 3.04 14.13 3.85
N ILE A 156 3.28 13.20 2.91
CA ILE A 156 4.44 13.25 2.01
C ILE A 156 4.38 14.53 1.16
N SER A 157 3.22 14.87 0.58
CA SER A 157 3.04 16.08 -0.23
C SER A 157 3.36 17.35 0.55
N ARG A 158 2.89 17.46 1.80
CA ARG A 158 3.19 18.60 2.68
C ARG A 158 4.69 18.73 2.96
N ALA A 159 5.39 17.62 3.20
CA ALA A 159 6.80 17.62 3.53
C ALA A 159 7.73 17.78 2.31
N LYS A 160 7.41 17.12 1.19
CA LYS A 160 8.29 16.96 0.02
C LYS A 160 7.79 17.65 -1.24
N GLY A 161 6.58 18.19 -1.25
CA GLY A 161 5.93 18.76 -2.43
C GLY A 161 5.14 17.75 -3.25
N ASN A 162 4.52 18.21 -4.33
CA ASN A 162 3.43 17.50 -5.01
C ASN A 162 3.89 16.60 -6.18
N HIS A 163 5.20 16.40 -6.37
CA HIS A 163 5.73 15.56 -7.44
C HIS A 163 5.70 14.08 -7.04
N ILE A 164 4.50 13.58 -6.76
CA ILE A 164 4.25 12.22 -6.30
C ILE A 164 3.44 11.50 -7.38
N THR A 165 4.02 10.46 -7.97
CA THR A 165 3.35 9.58 -8.94
C THR A 165 3.03 8.27 -8.25
N VAL A 166 1.76 7.88 -8.27
CA VAL A 166 1.29 6.60 -7.74
C VAL A 166 0.76 5.74 -8.88
N ILE A 167 1.23 4.50 -8.97
CA ILE A 167 0.79 3.51 -9.96
C ILE A 167 0.34 2.28 -9.20
N LEU A 168 -0.93 1.90 -9.38
CA LEU A 168 -1.56 0.78 -8.71
C LEU A 168 -1.98 -0.26 -9.75
N ASP A 169 -1.34 -1.41 -9.70
CA ASP A 169 -1.64 -2.60 -10.49
C ASP A 169 -2.37 -3.61 -9.59
N CYS A 170 -3.60 -3.26 -9.22
CA CYS A 170 -4.48 -4.06 -8.38
C CYS A 170 -5.95 -3.76 -8.68
N CYS A 171 -6.82 -4.74 -8.39
CA CYS A 171 -8.27 -4.55 -8.43
C CYS A 171 -8.71 -3.55 -7.35
N HIS A 172 -9.79 -2.79 -7.59
CA HIS A 172 -10.34 -1.82 -6.61
C HIS A 172 -9.34 -0.74 -6.18
N SER A 173 -8.85 0.05 -7.14
CA SER A 173 -7.87 1.13 -6.93
C SER A 173 -8.39 2.52 -7.34
N ALA A 174 -9.67 2.63 -7.68
CA ALA A 174 -10.28 3.83 -8.26
C ALA A 174 -10.50 4.95 -7.23
N SER A 175 -10.75 4.62 -5.96
CA SER A 175 -10.96 5.59 -4.88
C SER A 175 -9.67 6.05 -4.21
N VAL A 176 -8.51 5.57 -4.66
CA VAL A 176 -7.22 5.99 -4.10
C VAL A 176 -6.92 7.47 -4.39
N SER A 177 -7.58 8.12 -5.34
CA SER A 177 -7.45 9.56 -5.60
C SER A 177 -8.74 10.34 -5.38
N ARG A 178 -9.39 10.21 -4.20
CA ARG A 178 -10.57 11.04 -3.88
C ARG A 178 -10.21 12.51 -4.06
N GLU A 179 -10.96 13.20 -4.92
CA GLU A 179 -10.75 14.60 -5.27
C GLU A 179 -10.62 15.45 -3.99
N VAL A 180 -9.56 16.23 -3.90
CA VAL A 180 -9.47 17.32 -2.92
C VAL A 180 -10.51 18.36 -3.35
N PRO A 181 -11.48 18.74 -2.50
CA PRO A 181 -12.41 19.80 -2.85
C PRO A 181 -11.65 21.08 -3.23
N PRO A 182 -12.16 21.89 -4.16
CA PRO A 182 -11.51 23.12 -4.62
C PRO A 182 -11.18 24.11 -3.49
#